data_AF-A0A6L9ZA83-F1
#
_entry.id   AF-A0A6L9ZA83-F1
#
_cell.length_a   1.000
_cell.length_b   1.000
_cell.length_c   1.000
_cell.angle_alpha   90.00
_cell.angle_beta   90.00
_cell.angle_gamma   90.00
#
_symmetry.space_group_name_H-M   'P 1'
#
loop_
_entity.id
_entity.type
_entity.pdbx_description
1 polymer ?
#
loop_
_entity_poly.entity_id
_entity_poly.type
_entity_poly.pdbx_seq_one_letter_code
_entity_poly.pdbx_strand_id
1 'polypeptide(L)' 'LTVDGGDVPLRALRANDTTEYVYGISRLFEDRQLRKQLSENGRGYIEQKYTWERAGELYEQVITS' A
#
# COMPACT_ATOMS: atom_id res chain seq x y z
N LEU A 1 -2.02 1.97 10.55
CA LEU A 1 -1.08 2.00 9.40
C LEU A 1 -1.27 3.33 8.69
N THR A 2 -0.23 4.13 8.49
CA THR A 2 -0.33 5.38 7.72
C THR A 2 -0.47 5.02 6.24
N VAL A 3 -1.65 5.24 5.66
CA VAL A 3 -1.98 4.86 4.27
C VAL A 3 -1.73 5.99 3.27
N ASP A 4 -1.75 7.22 3.77
CA ASP A 4 -1.53 8.50 3.08
C ASP A 4 -0.87 9.49 4.08
N GLY A 5 0.16 10.20 3.64
CA GLY A 5 0.95 11.11 4.46
C GLY A 5 2.18 11.59 3.69
N GLY A 6 2.68 12.80 3.97
CA GLY A 6 3.77 13.43 3.18
C GLY A 6 5.05 12.59 3.06
N ASP A 7 5.30 11.72 4.04
CA ASP A 7 6.53 10.93 4.14
C ASP A 7 6.39 9.49 3.62
N VAL A 8 5.20 9.08 3.15
CA VAL A 8 4.96 7.74 2.61
C VAL A 8 4.50 7.81 1.16
N PRO A 9 5.10 7.00 0.25
CA PRO A 9 4.59 6.89 -1.11
C PRO A 9 3.11 6.54 -1.09
N LEU A 10 2.31 7.30 -1.84
CA LEU A 10 0.88 7.07 -1.93
C LEU A 10 0.62 5.70 -2.57
N ARG A 11 0.10 4.76 -1.79
CA ARG A 11 -0.14 3.36 -2.17
C ARG A 11 -1.61 2.95 -2.09
N ALA A 12 -2.41 3.68 -1.31
CA ALA A 12 -3.84 3.48 -1.15
C ALA A 12 -4.53 4.82 -0.90
N LEU A 13 -5.85 4.85 -1.08
CA LEU A 13 -6.71 5.95 -0.64
C LEU A 13 -7.44 5.51 0.63
N ARG A 14 -7.48 6.38 1.65
CA ARG A 14 -8.29 6.14 2.85
C ARG A 14 -9.77 6.22 2.50
N ALA A 15 -10.55 5.30 3.04
CA ALA A 15 -12.00 5.27 2.96
C ALA A 15 -12.58 4.66 4.24
N ASN A 16 -12.65 5.47 5.30
CA ASN A 16 -13.19 5.08 6.60
C ASN A 16 -14.73 5.10 6.63
N ASP A 17 -15.35 5.86 5.73
CA ASP A 17 -16.80 5.89 5.56
C ASP A 17 -17.23 5.69 4.10
N THR A 18 -18.54 5.52 3.91
CA THR A 18 -19.13 5.26 2.59
C THR A 18 -18.95 6.43 1.62
N THR A 19 -18.97 7.67 2.11
CA THR A 19 -18.78 8.86 1.29
C THR A 19 -17.34 8.94 0.80
N GLU A 20 -16.36 8.68 1.68
CA GLU A 20 -14.94 8.60 1.30
C GLU A 20 -14.69 7.45 0.31
N TYR A 21 -15.37 6.31 0.48
CA TYR A 21 -15.29 5.20 -0.46
C TYR A 21 -15.78 5.59 -1.86
N VAL A 22 -16.99 6.16 -1.95
CA VAL A 22 -17.58 6.60 -3.21
C VAL A 22 -16.71 7.67 -3.89
N TYR A 23 -16.17 8.61 -3.11
CA TYR A 23 -15.23 9.59 -3.61
C TYR A 23 -13.94 8.94 -4.13
N GLY A 24 -13.35 8.04 -3.36
CA GLY A 24 -12.12 7.35 -3.70
C GLY A 24 -12.24 6.54 -4.99
N ILE A 25 -13.31 5.77 -5.15
CA ILE A 25 -13.51 4.94 -6.34
C ILE A 25 -13.81 5.79 -7.58
N SER A 26 -14.57 6.87 -7.47
CA SER A 26 -14.81 7.81 -8.57
C SER A 26 -13.51 8.48 -9.00
N ARG A 27 -12.71 8.98 -8.05
CA ARG A 27 -11.41 9.59 -8.33
C ARG A 27 -10.45 8.59 -8.98
N LEU A 28 -10.48 7.33 -8.53
CA LEU A 28 -9.73 6.28 -9.19
C LEU A 28 -10.16 6.16 -10.64
N PHE A 29 -11.44 6.12 -11.00
CA PHE A 29 -11.84 6.00 -12.41
C PHE A 29 -11.50 7.22 -13.27
N GLU A 30 -11.55 8.42 -12.71
CA GLU A 30 -11.30 9.67 -13.43
C GLU A 30 -9.81 9.96 -13.64
N ASP A 31 -8.96 9.68 -12.65
CA ASP A 31 -7.54 10.02 -12.68
C ASP A 31 -6.66 8.80 -13.01
N ARG A 32 -6.28 8.67 -14.28
CA ARG A 32 -5.42 7.57 -14.75
C ARG A 32 -4.02 7.61 -14.13
N GLN A 33 -3.47 8.80 -13.89
CA GLN A 33 -2.12 8.94 -13.34
C GLN A 33 -2.10 8.49 -11.89
N LEU A 34 -3.10 8.91 -11.10
CA LEU A 34 -3.29 8.44 -9.73
C LEU A 34 -3.42 6.92 -9.66
N ARG A 35 -4.24 6.30 -10.53
CA ARG A 35 -4.34 4.83 -10.60
C ARG A 35 -3.00 4.16 -10.84
N LYS A 36 -2.24 4.65 -11.83
CA LYS A 36 -0.94 4.09 -12.19
C LYS A 36 0.03 4.20 -11.01
N GLN A 37 0.12 5.36 -10.38
CA GLN A 37 0.98 5.60 -9.23
C GLN A 37 0.64 4.68 -8.06
N LEU A 38 -0.65 4.55 -7.71
CA LEU A 38 -1.09 3.64 -6.66
C LEU A 38 -0.74 2.18 -6.98
N SER A 39 -0.91 1.77 -8.23
CA SER A 39 -0.60 0.40 -8.68
C SER A 39 0.89 0.08 -8.59
N GLU A 40 1.75 0.99 -9.08
CA GLU A 40 3.20 0.84 -9.06
C GLU A 40 3.74 0.87 -7.63
N ASN A 41 3.33 1.85 -6.82
CA ASN A 41 3.77 1.97 -5.44
C ASN A 41 3.27 0.82 -4.57
N GLY A 42 2.03 0.37 -4.80
CA GLY A 42 1.44 -0.77 -4.10
C GLY A 42 2.19 -2.07 -4.40
N ARG A 43 2.46 -2.35 -5.68
CA ARG A 43 3.26 -3.50 -6.09
C ARG A 43 4.65 -3.48 -5.47
N GLY A 44 5.37 -2.37 -5.59
CA GLY A 44 6.71 -2.24 -5.01
C GLY A 44 6.72 -2.46 -3.49
N TYR A 45 5.68 -2.03 -2.78
CA TYR A 45 5.58 -2.27 -1.34
C TYR A 45 5.42 -3.76 -1.00
N ILE A 46 4.59 -4.50 -1.75
CA ILE A 46 4.41 -5.94 -1.56
C ILE A 46 5.71 -6.69 -1.85
N GLU A 47 6.32 -6.40 -3.01
CA GLU A 47 7.56 -7.04 -3.45
C GLU A 47 8.75 -6.77 -2.53
N GLN A 48 8.72 -5.71 -1.73
CA GLN A 48 9.80 -5.40 -0.78
C GLN A 48 9.57 -5.95 0.63
N LYS A 49 8.32 -6.13 1.05
CA LYS A 49 7.99 -6.40 2.46
C LYS A 49 7.38 -7.76 2.71
N TYR A 50 6.73 -8.34 1.70
CA TYR A 50 5.94 -9.56 1.84
C TYR A 50 6.45 -10.66 0.89
N THR A 51 7.77 -10.83 0.85
CA THR A 51 8.40 -11.95 0.13
C THR A 51 8.66 -13.12 1.06
N TRP A 52 8.84 -14.32 0.48
CA TRP A 52 9.17 -15.52 1.23
C TRP A 52 10.54 -15.41 1.90
N GLU A 53 11.52 -14.80 1.22
CA GLU A 53 12.85 -14.53 1.74
C GLU A 53 12.75 -13.64 2.99
N ARG A 54 11.99 -12.54 2.91
CA ARG A 54 11.81 -11.63 4.04
C ARG A 54 11.08 -12.30 5.19
N ALA A 55 10.09 -13.14 4.90
CA ALA A 55 9.40 -13.92 5.92
C ALA A 55 10.38 -14.87 6.62
N GLY A 56 11.24 -15.57 5.86
CA GLY A 56 12.30 -16.44 6.40
C GLY A 56 13.26 -15.69 7.33
N GLU A 57 13.81 -14.56 6.88
CA GLU A 57 14.68 -13.69 7.70
C GLU A 57 14.04 -13.30 9.03
N LEU A 58 12.74 -12.93 9.00
CA LEU A 58 12.00 -12.55 10.22
C LEU A 58 11.79 -13.73 11.16
N TYR A 59 11.54 -14.94 10.63
CA TYR A 59 11.46 -16.14 11.44
C TYR A 59 12.81 -16.51 12.08
N GLU A 60 13.91 -16.44 11.33
CA GLU A 60 15.25 -16.71 11.84
C GLU A 60 15.63 -15.77 12.99
N GLN A 61 15.26 -14.48 12.88
CA GLN A 61 15.49 -13.48 13.93
C GLN A 61 14.81 -13.84 15.25
N VAL A 62 13.61 -14.42 15.20
CA VAL A 62 12.83 -14.80 16.39
C VAL A 62 13.29 -16.15 16.96
N ILE A 63 13.77 -17.07 16.12
CA ILE A 63 14.19 -18.41 16.57
C ILE A 63 15.60 -18.40 17.17
N THR A 64 16.46 -17.49 16.68
CA THR A 64 17.86 -17.39 17.13
C THR A 64 18.02 -16.44 18.34
N SER A 65 16.95 -15.73 18.74
CA SER A 65 16.90 -14.88 19.94
C SER A 65 16.55 -15.67 21.19
#